data_AF-A0AB39V545-F1
#
_entry.id   AF-A0AB39V545-F1
#
_cell.length_a   1.000
_cell.length_b   1.000
_cell.length_c   1.000
_cell.angle_alpha   90.00
_cell.angle_beta   90.00
_cell.angle_gamma   90.00
#
_symmetry.space_group_name_H-M   'P 1'
#
loop_
_entity.id
_entity.type
_entity.pdbx_description
1 polymer ?
#
loop_
_entity_poly.entity_id
_entity_poly.type
_entity_poly.pdbx_seq_one_letter_code
_entity_poly.pdbx_strand_id
1 'polypeptide(L)'
;MISDRRFFKKTGILLLGLAYSVVSFGSEIKEIALTKENVSTVAEQKSEPTMTASAKTDKSKLEQLIKNQYNNKSIDLNVNTSLKNMRDSGSYERPNINEYTANRKTQQGTPDMKLSKEQLLSVAEKIFQNETGGVRNNLVDWNDGENFPSLGIGHFTWFKSSGGRSGFGDSLPDMIAYYKQKGIELPKLLAESRYSPWNSKSELMAKKAKGDKDIQDLIAFFDSTRDIQVMFIYDRLKGSLGKMIEASSNKENLKNQFERMVNTPNGLYALIDYVNFKGEGLKGVSSYNNIAWGLRQVLENMKGTATGQSALVEFSNSAKYVLERRVKNAPRNEKRWLQGWYNRVDTYKTFEIGKAY
;
A
#
# COMPACT_ATOMS: atom_id res chain seq x y z
N MET A 1 5.12 9.35 -7.93
CA MET A 1 4.16 8.24 -7.92
C MET A 1 4.95 6.98 -7.60
N ILE A 2 4.51 6.19 -6.62
CA ILE A 2 5.26 5.06 -6.05
C ILE A 2 4.82 3.74 -6.71
N SER A 3 5.73 2.77 -6.66
CA SER A 3 5.79 1.48 -7.38
C SER A 3 4.46 0.70 -7.60
N ASP A 4 4.38 0.02 -8.75
CA ASP A 4 3.29 -0.90 -9.14
C ASP A 4 3.60 -2.35 -8.73
N ARG A 5 3.19 -2.78 -7.52
CA ARG A 5 3.51 -4.13 -7.00
C ARG A 5 2.56 -5.27 -7.41
N ARG A 6 3.14 -6.49 -7.42
CA ARG A 6 2.47 -7.80 -7.30
C ARG A 6 2.38 -8.17 -5.82
N PHE A 7 1.19 -8.50 -5.31
CA PHE A 7 1.01 -9.13 -3.99
C PHE A 7 0.80 -10.63 -4.16
N PHE A 8 1.88 -11.41 -4.19
CA PHE A 8 1.85 -12.85 -3.86
C PHE A 8 3.28 -13.31 -3.55
N LYS A 9 3.57 -13.58 -2.28
CA LYS A 9 4.46 -14.69 -1.90
C LYS A 9 3.69 -15.51 -0.88
N LYS A 10 3.12 -16.62 -1.34
CA LYS A 10 2.65 -17.68 -0.44
C LYS A 10 3.85 -18.09 0.41
N THR A 11 3.69 -18.08 1.72
CA THR A 11 4.56 -18.80 2.66
C THR A 11 4.56 -20.27 2.24
N GLY A 12 5.65 -20.72 1.62
CA GLY A 12 5.89 -22.13 1.38
C GLY A 12 6.19 -22.78 2.73
N ILE A 13 5.23 -23.52 3.26
CA ILE A 13 5.47 -24.44 4.36
C ILE A 13 6.29 -25.60 3.78
N LEU A 14 7.53 -25.70 4.24
CA LEU A 14 8.42 -26.82 3.96
C LEU A 14 7.92 -28.01 4.79
N LEU A 15 7.25 -28.97 4.16
CA LEU A 15 6.96 -30.26 4.77
C LEU A 15 8.10 -31.23 4.43
N LEU A 16 8.92 -31.50 5.45
CA LEU A 16 9.93 -32.54 5.49
C LEU A 16 9.27 -33.92 5.49
N GLY A 17 9.79 -34.82 4.64
CA GLY A 17 9.78 -36.27 4.88
C GLY A 17 8.74 -37.09 4.11
N LEU A 18 9.19 -37.82 3.09
CA LEU A 18 9.45 -39.26 3.18
C LEU A 18 9.90 -39.79 1.81
N ALA A 19 11.02 -40.51 1.84
CA ALA A 19 11.63 -41.17 0.69
C ALA A 19 10.76 -42.33 0.20
N TYR A 20 10.66 -42.49 -1.12
CA TYR A 20 10.55 -43.81 -1.75
C TYR A 20 11.26 -43.77 -3.11
N SER A 21 12.28 -44.63 -3.22
CA SER A 21 13.02 -44.94 -4.43
C SER A 21 12.15 -45.73 -5.41
N VAL A 22 12.12 -45.36 -6.68
CA VAL A 22 12.01 -46.32 -7.80
C VAL A 22 12.84 -45.81 -8.96
N VAL A 23 13.75 -46.67 -9.42
CA VAL A 23 14.64 -46.54 -10.57
C VAL A 23 13.86 -46.90 -11.84
N SER A 24 14.27 -46.30 -12.97
CA SER A 24 14.43 -46.94 -14.30
C SER A 24 13.56 -46.40 -15.46
N PHE A 25 14.28 -45.81 -16.42
CA PHE A 25 14.21 -45.98 -17.87
C PHE A 25 12.98 -45.54 -18.69
N GLY A 26 13.28 -44.97 -19.88
CA GLY A 26 12.49 -45.26 -21.08
C GLY A 26 12.03 -44.05 -21.88
N SER A 27 12.87 -43.62 -22.80
CA SER A 27 12.54 -42.87 -24.01
C SER A 27 11.45 -43.55 -24.85
N GLU A 28 10.51 -42.80 -25.42
CA GLU A 28 10.35 -42.58 -26.87
C GLU A 28 8.97 -42.05 -27.25
N ILE A 29 9.03 -41.13 -28.20
CA ILE A 29 7.96 -40.52 -28.97
C ILE A 29 7.29 -41.60 -29.84
N LYS A 30 5.96 -41.59 -29.93
CA LYS A 30 5.27 -41.98 -31.16
C LYS A 30 3.96 -41.22 -31.34
N GLU A 31 3.96 -40.43 -32.38
CA GLU A 31 2.86 -39.68 -32.97
C GLU A 31 2.08 -40.63 -33.91
N ILE A 32 0.75 -40.71 -33.78
CA ILE A 32 -0.13 -41.18 -34.87
C ILE A 32 -1.37 -40.28 -34.89
N ALA A 33 -1.64 -39.74 -36.07
CA ALA A 33 -2.70 -38.80 -36.40
C ALA A 33 -3.94 -39.49 -37.03
N LEU A 34 -4.95 -38.65 -37.29
CA LEU A 34 -6.17 -38.82 -38.14
C LEU A 34 -7.37 -39.55 -37.52
N THR A 35 -8.64 -39.19 -37.69
CA THR A 35 -9.38 -37.98 -38.17
C THR A 35 -10.88 -38.23 -37.92
N LYS A 36 -11.64 -37.14 -37.67
CA LYS A 36 -13.06 -36.84 -38.01
C LYS A 36 -14.16 -37.92 -37.84
N GLU A 37 -15.19 -37.60 -37.05
CA GLU A 37 -16.55 -37.28 -37.56
C GLU A 37 -17.52 -36.82 -36.44
N ASN A 38 -18.56 -36.08 -36.85
CA ASN A 38 -19.59 -35.42 -36.06
C ASN A 38 -20.71 -36.37 -35.60
N VAL A 39 -21.49 -35.99 -34.57
CA VAL A 39 -22.96 -35.78 -34.58
C VAL A 39 -23.61 -36.03 -33.19
N SER A 40 -24.50 -35.07 -32.83
CA SER A 40 -25.72 -35.18 -31.98
C SER A 40 -25.64 -35.34 -30.45
N THR A 41 -25.95 -34.21 -29.80
CA THR A 41 -26.91 -34.02 -28.67
C THR A 41 -27.47 -35.24 -27.95
N VAL A 42 -27.25 -35.29 -26.62
CA VAL A 42 -28.20 -35.81 -25.62
C VAL A 42 -28.18 -34.87 -24.41
N ALA A 43 -29.36 -34.42 -24.02
CA ALA A 43 -29.61 -33.66 -22.80
C ALA A 43 -29.63 -34.61 -21.60
N GLU A 44 -28.93 -34.26 -20.52
CA GLU A 44 -29.12 -34.89 -19.21
C GLU A 44 -29.08 -33.80 -18.12
N GLN A 45 -30.21 -33.64 -17.43
CA GLN A 45 -30.32 -32.88 -16.19
C GLN A 45 -29.55 -33.60 -15.08
N LYS A 46 -28.72 -32.86 -14.33
CA LYS A 46 -28.25 -33.32 -13.01
C LYS A 46 -28.09 -32.15 -12.03
N SER A 47 -29.08 -32.07 -11.13
CA SER A 47 -29.07 -31.59 -9.73
C SER A 47 -28.12 -30.47 -9.29
N GLU A 48 -28.72 -29.36 -8.83
CA GLU A 48 -28.10 -28.34 -7.98
C GLU A 48 -27.58 -28.95 -6.65
N PRO A 49 -26.37 -28.56 -6.18
CA PRO A 49 -25.99 -28.78 -4.80
C PRO A 49 -26.50 -27.62 -3.92
N THR A 50 -27.30 -28.00 -2.93
CA THR A 50 -27.86 -27.22 -1.83
C THR A 50 -26.80 -26.37 -1.13
N MET A 51 -27.02 -25.06 -1.05
CA MET A 51 -26.27 -24.14 -0.20
C MET A 51 -26.56 -24.44 1.28
N THR A 52 -25.68 -25.20 1.92
CA THR A 52 -25.74 -25.50 3.35
C THR A 52 -25.36 -24.28 4.20
N ALA A 53 -26.02 -24.20 5.35
CA ALA A 53 -26.22 -23.06 6.25
C ALA A 53 -24.98 -22.45 6.94
N SER A 54 -23.77 -22.57 6.39
CA SER A 54 -22.54 -22.05 7.01
C SER A 54 -22.26 -20.57 6.72
N ALA A 55 -22.62 -20.06 5.54
CA ALA A 55 -22.31 -18.69 5.11
C ALA A 55 -23.20 -17.60 5.75
N LYS A 56 -24.37 -17.95 6.30
CA LYS A 56 -25.27 -17.00 6.97
C LYS A 56 -24.83 -16.67 8.41
N THR A 57 -24.09 -17.58 9.05
CA THR A 57 -23.69 -17.45 10.47
C THR A 57 -22.54 -16.48 10.67
N ASP A 58 -21.59 -16.41 9.72
CA ASP A 58 -20.46 -15.47 9.77
C ASP A 58 -20.85 -14.01 9.49
N LYS A 59 -21.81 -13.80 8.56
CA LYS A 59 -22.35 -12.46 8.30
C LYS A 59 -23.12 -11.90 9.50
N SER A 60 -23.89 -12.77 10.17
CA SER A 60 -24.64 -12.44 11.39
C SER A 60 -23.73 -12.09 12.58
N LYS A 61 -22.64 -12.84 12.77
CA LYS A 61 -21.62 -12.55 13.79
C LYS A 61 -20.88 -11.23 13.51
N LEU A 62 -20.53 -10.97 12.26
CA LEU A 62 -19.91 -9.71 11.85
C LEU A 62 -20.86 -8.52 12.04
N GLU A 63 -22.13 -8.67 11.68
CA GLU A 63 -23.18 -7.66 11.89
C GLU A 63 -23.48 -7.42 13.39
N GLN A 64 -23.39 -8.44 14.24
CA GLN A 64 -23.53 -8.30 15.69
C GLN A 64 -22.29 -7.65 16.35
N LEU A 65 -21.08 -8.00 15.90
CA LEU A 65 -19.84 -7.34 16.34
C LEU A 65 -19.85 -5.85 15.93
N ILE A 66 -20.34 -5.55 14.73
CA ILE A 66 -20.55 -4.20 14.22
C ILE A 66 -21.60 -3.47 15.07
N LYS A 67 -22.79 -4.04 15.33
CA LYS A 67 -23.82 -3.39 16.16
C LYS A 67 -23.35 -3.11 17.59
N ASN A 68 -22.59 -4.02 18.20
CA ASN A 68 -22.08 -3.84 19.56
C ASN A 68 -20.98 -2.77 19.65
N GLN A 69 -20.23 -2.53 18.56
CA GLN A 69 -19.17 -1.52 18.49
C GLN A 69 -19.72 -0.08 18.36
N TYR A 70 -20.89 0.12 17.74
CA TYR A 70 -21.45 1.45 17.46
C TYR A 70 -22.55 1.90 18.44
N ASN A 71 -23.02 1.02 19.33
CA ASN A 71 -24.06 1.35 20.32
C ASN A 71 -23.53 1.99 21.61
N ASN A 72 -22.22 1.93 21.90
CA ASN A 72 -21.64 2.64 23.03
C ASN A 72 -21.22 4.06 22.60
N LYS A 73 -22.11 5.03 22.82
CA LYS A 73 -21.72 6.44 22.96
C LYS A 73 -20.62 6.54 24.02
N SER A 74 -19.61 7.36 23.73
CA SER A 74 -18.35 7.56 24.47
C SER A 74 -17.43 6.33 24.57
N ILE A 75 -16.68 6.06 23.49
CA ILE A 75 -15.41 5.33 23.62
C ILE A 75 -14.31 6.37 23.71
N ASP A 76 -13.82 6.56 24.94
CA ASP A 76 -12.51 7.14 25.21
C ASP A 76 -11.47 6.14 24.71
N LEU A 77 -10.72 6.49 23.65
CA LEU A 77 -9.74 5.62 22.99
C LEU A 77 -8.42 5.49 23.77
N ASN A 78 -8.35 6.01 25.00
CA ASN A 78 -7.20 5.88 25.89
C ASN A 78 -7.36 4.74 26.91
N VAL A 79 -7.28 3.47 26.50
CA VAL A 79 -7.08 2.37 27.47
C VAL A 79 -6.10 1.30 26.96
N ASN A 80 -4.82 1.55 27.25
CA ASN A 80 -3.85 0.66 27.94
C ASN A 80 -3.76 -0.86 27.65
N THR A 81 -4.32 -1.37 26.55
CA THR A 81 -4.28 -2.82 26.27
C THR A 81 -3.16 -3.22 25.28
N SER A 82 -2.59 -2.26 24.53
CA SER A 82 -1.54 -2.54 23.53
C SER A 82 -0.14 -2.80 24.09
N LEU A 83 0.07 -2.74 25.41
CA LEU A 83 1.40 -2.87 26.02
C LEU A 83 1.92 -4.31 26.13
N LYS A 84 1.07 -5.35 25.97
CA LYS A 84 1.52 -6.74 26.08
C LYS A 84 2.08 -7.32 24.78
N ASN A 85 1.52 -6.96 23.62
CA ASN A 85 1.85 -7.65 22.37
C ASN A 85 3.09 -7.09 21.65
N MET A 86 3.58 -5.90 22.03
CA MET A 86 4.85 -5.35 21.52
C MET A 86 6.10 -5.94 22.21
N ARG A 87 5.94 -6.76 23.26
CA ARG A 87 7.07 -7.39 23.97
C ARG A 87 7.67 -8.60 23.26
N ASP A 88 6.90 -9.27 22.40
CA ASP A 88 7.29 -10.58 21.85
C ASP A 88 7.97 -10.53 20.47
N SER A 89 8.04 -9.37 19.81
CA SER A 89 8.62 -9.25 18.45
C SER A 89 10.13 -8.90 18.42
N GLY A 90 10.83 -8.93 19.55
CA GLY A 90 12.28 -8.78 19.60
C GLY A 90 12.80 -7.34 19.39
N SER A 91 13.39 -6.79 20.44
CA SER A 91 14.23 -5.58 20.50
C SER A 91 13.67 -4.30 19.85
N TYR A 92 12.80 -3.61 20.57
CA TYR A 92 12.59 -2.17 20.41
C TYR A 92 12.75 -1.49 21.79
N GLU A 93 13.88 -0.82 22.02
CA GLU A 93 14.01 0.09 23.16
C GLU A 93 13.37 1.44 22.82
N ARG A 94 12.50 1.88 23.72
CA ARG A 94 11.65 3.07 23.60
C ARG A 94 12.51 4.35 23.69
N PRO A 95 12.45 5.28 22.72
CA PRO A 95 12.98 6.62 22.93
C PRO A 95 12.13 7.39 23.95
N ASN A 96 12.81 8.14 24.82
CA ASN A 96 12.27 8.82 25.99
C ASN A 96 11.15 9.81 25.64
N ILE A 97 10.08 9.78 26.45
CA ILE A 97 8.90 10.64 26.34
C ILE A 97 9.29 12.01 26.88
N ASN A 98 9.22 13.05 26.04
CA ASN A 98 8.63 14.36 26.34
C ASN A 98 8.73 15.30 25.11
N GLU A 99 7.60 15.95 24.82
CA GLU A 99 7.42 17.11 23.91
C GLU A 99 7.65 16.94 22.40
N TYR A 100 6.55 16.66 21.68
CA TYR A 100 6.35 17.21 20.35
C TYR A 100 5.08 18.06 20.35
N THR A 101 5.18 19.30 20.83
CA THR A 101 4.14 20.31 20.67
C THR A 101 4.17 20.81 19.23
N ALA A 102 3.30 20.24 18.39
CA ALA A 102 3.04 20.78 17.05
C ALA A 102 2.21 22.07 17.16
N ASN A 103 2.85 23.17 17.60
CA ASN A 103 2.32 24.50 17.39
C ASN A 103 2.57 24.89 15.93
N ARG A 104 1.51 24.99 15.11
CA ARG A 104 1.51 25.86 13.92
C ARG A 104 0.08 26.14 13.44
N LYS A 105 -0.23 27.44 13.39
CA LYS A 105 -1.43 28.07 12.83
C LYS A 105 -1.90 27.37 11.55
N THR A 106 -3.15 26.91 11.56
CA THR A 106 -3.85 26.41 10.37
C THR A 106 -3.94 27.51 9.31
N GLN A 107 -3.48 27.21 8.10
CA GLN A 107 -3.85 28.01 6.93
C GLN A 107 -5.35 27.83 6.70
N GLN A 108 -6.08 28.94 6.50
CA GLN A 108 -7.51 28.93 6.23
C GLN A 108 -7.83 28.00 5.04
N GLY A 109 -8.60 26.93 5.30
CA GLY A 109 -9.17 26.07 4.24
C GLY A 109 -8.80 24.59 4.28
N THR A 110 -7.86 24.12 5.11
CA THR A 110 -7.61 22.69 5.28
C THR A 110 -8.42 22.10 6.43
N PRO A 111 -9.17 21.00 6.23
CA PRO A 111 -9.83 20.26 7.31
C PRO A 111 -8.82 19.87 8.38
N ASP A 112 -9.25 19.90 9.63
CA ASP A 112 -8.41 19.59 10.79
C ASP A 112 -8.10 18.09 10.82
N MET A 113 -7.06 17.69 10.08
CA MET A 113 -6.54 16.34 10.10
C MET A 113 -5.80 16.15 11.42
N LYS A 114 -6.41 15.43 12.37
CA LYS A 114 -5.83 15.13 13.67
C LYS A 114 -5.62 13.63 13.82
N LEU A 115 -4.35 13.21 13.88
CA LEU A 115 -3.95 11.88 14.32
C LEU A 115 -3.07 12.03 15.56
N SER A 116 -3.34 11.21 16.57
CA SER A 116 -2.38 10.98 17.64
C SER A 116 -1.16 10.22 17.11
N LYS A 117 -0.07 10.22 17.88
CA LYS A 117 1.16 9.52 17.53
C LYS A 117 0.92 8.02 17.33
N GLU A 118 0.10 7.42 18.18
CA GLU A 118 -0.25 6.00 18.16
C GLU A 118 -1.02 5.62 16.88
N GLN A 119 -1.95 6.48 16.46
CA GLN A 119 -2.69 6.27 15.22
C GLN A 119 -1.77 6.43 14.01
N LEU A 120 -0.86 7.39 14.03
CA LEU A 120 0.13 7.58 12.97
C LEU A 120 1.08 6.39 12.86
N LEU A 121 1.52 5.82 13.98
CA LEU A 121 2.33 4.59 14.01
C LEU A 121 1.56 3.37 13.48
N SER A 122 0.27 3.26 13.79
CA SER A 122 -0.58 2.21 13.22
C SER A 122 -0.68 2.34 11.69
N VAL A 123 -0.76 3.57 11.17
CA VAL A 123 -0.68 3.84 9.73
C VAL A 123 0.69 3.49 9.16
N ALA A 124 1.77 3.81 9.86
CA ALA A 124 3.14 3.45 9.44
C ALA A 124 3.29 1.94 9.29
N GLU A 125 2.81 1.17 10.26
CA GLU A 125 2.84 -0.29 10.22
C GLU A 125 2.00 -0.82 9.05
N LYS A 126 0.81 -0.27 8.82
CA LYS A 126 -0.01 -0.69 7.70
C LYS A 126 0.63 -0.37 6.34
N ILE A 127 1.27 0.79 6.21
CA ILE A 127 2.05 1.15 5.02
C ILE A 127 3.24 0.20 4.85
N PHE A 128 3.97 -0.11 5.93
CA PHE A 128 5.06 -1.09 5.92
C PHE A 128 4.58 -2.47 5.45
N GLN A 129 3.44 -2.95 5.94
CA GLN A 129 2.82 -4.20 5.49
C GLN A 129 2.44 -4.16 4.01
N ASN A 130 1.79 -3.07 3.56
CA ASN A 130 1.38 -2.89 2.18
C ASN A 130 2.57 -2.82 1.22
N GLU A 131 3.63 -2.11 1.60
CA GLU A 131 4.78 -1.90 0.73
C GLU A 131 5.69 -3.13 0.77
N THR A 132 6.16 -3.51 1.95
CA THR A 132 7.24 -4.49 2.11
C THR A 132 6.75 -5.94 2.27
N GLY A 133 5.44 -6.14 2.46
CA GLY A 133 4.87 -7.41 2.91
C GLY A 133 5.15 -7.72 4.39
N GLY A 134 5.47 -6.70 5.19
CA GLY A 134 5.84 -6.85 6.59
C GLY A 134 7.29 -7.31 6.81
N VAL A 135 8.11 -7.30 5.76
CA VAL A 135 9.48 -7.84 5.80
C VAL A 135 10.48 -6.70 5.87
N ARG A 136 11.15 -6.55 7.02
CA ARG A 136 12.15 -5.50 7.28
C ARG A 136 13.22 -5.42 6.19
N ASN A 137 13.68 -6.58 5.71
CA ASN A 137 14.69 -6.64 4.65
C ASN A 137 14.22 -5.94 3.36
N ASN A 138 12.91 -5.89 3.08
CA ASN A 138 12.37 -5.25 1.89
C ASN A 138 12.25 -3.72 2.02
N LEU A 139 12.69 -3.10 3.13
CA LEU A 139 12.86 -1.64 3.26
C LEU A 139 13.92 -1.08 2.29
N VAL A 140 14.78 -1.93 1.74
CA VAL A 140 15.65 -1.58 0.61
C VAL A 140 15.49 -2.68 -0.43
N ASP A 141 14.73 -2.41 -1.48
CA ASP A 141 14.33 -3.42 -2.46
C ASP A 141 14.32 -2.86 -3.89
N TRP A 142 14.27 -3.75 -4.88
CA TRP A 142 14.21 -3.36 -6.29
C TRP A 142 13.35 -4.36 -7.06
N ASN A 143 12.20 -3.91 -7.54
CA ASN A 143 11.24 -4.80 -8.20
C ASN A 143 11.65 -5.13 -9.64
N ASP A 144 11.14 -6.27 -10.12
CA ASP A 144 11.34 -6.67 -11.52
C ASP A 144 10.65 -5.70 -12.48
N GLY A 145 11.40 -5.25 -13.49
CA GLY A 145 10.91 -4.33 -14.51
C GLY A 145 10.90 -2.85 -14.09
N GLU A 146 11.47 -2.52 -12.92
CA GLU A 146 11.78 -1.16 -12.50
C GLU A 146 13.25 -0.83 -12.75
N ASN A 147 13.55 0.44 -13.01
CA ASN A 147 14.91 0.92 -13.25
C ASN A 147 15.52 1.61 -12.02
N PHE A 148 14.87 1.48 -10.86
CA PHE A 148 15.22 2.14 -9.60
C PHE A 148 14.92 1.20 -8.42
N PRO A 149 15.72 1.23 -7.34
CA PRO A 149 15.31 0.71 -6.05
C PRO A 149 14.23 1.58 -5.40
N SER A 150 13.51 0.97 -4.46
CA SER A 150 12.56 1.62 -3.55
C SER A 150 13.02 1.44 -2.12
N LEU A 151 12.92 2.50 -1.31
CA LEU A 151 13.49 2.54 0.03
C LEU A 151 12.46 3.00 1.08
N GLY A 152 12.60 2.50 2.30
CA GLY A 152 11.75 2.83 3.45
C GLY A 152 10.32 2.32 3.35
N ILE A 153 9.51 2.61 4.38
CA ILE A 153 8.10 2.22 4.40
C ILE A 153 7.31 2.96 3.32
N GLY A 154 7.74 4.17 2.95
CA GLY A 154 7.10 4.92 1.86
C GLY A 154 7.42 4.38 0.48
N HIS A 155 8.35 3.43 0.34
CA HIS A 155 8.89 2.99 -0.95
C HIS A 155 9.31 4.17 -1.83
N PHE A 156 10.14 5.01 -1.24
CA PHE A 156 10.69 6.16 -1.90
C PHE A 156 11.58 5.70 -3.06
N THR A 157 11.26 6.17 -4.26
CA THR A 157 12.02 5.84 -5.46
C THR A 157 13.37 6.53 -5.39
N TRP A 158 14.44 5.84 -5.79
CA TRP A 158 15.78 6.42 -5.87
C TRP A 158 16.41 6.16 -7.23
N PHE A 159 16.35 7.13 -8.13
CA PHE A 159 16.87 6.96 -9.48
C PHE A 159 18.40 7.05 -9.56
N LYS A 160 18.96 6.42 -10.60
CA LYS A 160 20.37 6.58 -10.99
C LYS A 160 20.59 7.94 -11.66
N SER A 161 21.85 8.36 -11.75
CA SER A 161 22.24 9.61 -12.44
C SER A 161 21.85 9.62 -13.92
N SER A 162 21.85 8.46 -14.59
CA SER A 162 21.38 8.28 -15.97
C SER A 162 19.87 8.52 -16.16
N GLY A 163 19.14 8.85 -15.09
CA GLY A 163 17.76 9.29 -15.12
C GLY A 163 16.71 8.22 -14.82
N GLY A 164 15.48 8.71 -14.64
CA GLY A 164 14.25 7.93 -14.52
C GLY A 164 13.38 8.02 -15.77
N ARG A 165 12.34 7.17 -15.86
CA ARG A 165 11.35 7.27 -16.94
C ARG A 165 10.69 8.65 -16.91
N SER A 166 10.55 9.27 -18.09
CA SER A 166 9.79 10.51 -18.25
C SER A 166 8.39 10.36 -17.62
N GLY A 167 8.04 11.29 -16.72
CA GLY A 167 6.75 11.31 -16.02
C GLY A 167 6.74 10.76 -14.59
N PHE A 168 7.82 10.13 -14.10
CA PHE A 168 7.92 9.63 -12.72
C PHE A 168 9.08 10.29 -11.96
N GLY A 169 8.76 11.13 -10.98
CA GLY A 169 9.74 11.81 -10.14
C GLY A 169 10.34 10.93 -9.04
N ASP A 170 11.56 11.28 -8.64
CA ASP A 170 12.35 10.72 -7.54
C ASP A 170 11.73 11.17 -6.20
N SER A 171 11.27 10.24 -5.34
CA SER A 171 10.64 10.61 -4.06
C SER A 171 11.56 10.48 -2.84
N LEU A 172 12.67 9.75 -2.95
CA LEU A 172 13.66 9.70 -1.88
C LEU A 172 14.32 11.05 -1.57
N PRO A 173 14.63 11.92 -2.55
CA PRO A 173 15.25 13.22 -2.28
C PRO A 173 14.37 14.12 -1.41
N ASP A 174 13.05 14.09 -1.62
CA ASP A 174 12.10 14.84 -0.81
C ASP A 174 12.09 14.29 0.64
N MET A 175 12.16 12.97 0.81
CA MET A 175 12.27 12.35 2.13
C MET A 175 13.61 12.72 2.82
N ILE A 176 14.72 12.73 2.08
CA ILE A 176 16.04 13.15 2.59
C ILE A 176 15.99 14.62 3.03
N ALA A 177 15.37 15.49 2.24
CA ALA A 177 15.19 16.90 2.62
C ALA A 177 14.35 17.03 3.90
N TYR A 178 13.32 16.19 4.05
CA TYR A 178 12.51 16.15 5.26
C TYR A 178 13.31 15.70 6.49
N TYR A 179 14.15 14.66 6.36
CA TYR A 179 15.07 14.26 7.44
C TYR A 179 16.01 15.38 7.86
N LYS A 180 16.64 16.06 6.89
CA LYS A 180 17.52 17.20 7.16
C LYS A 180 16.79 18.34 7.87
N GLN A 181 15.56 18.66 7.44
CA GLN A 181 14.72 19.67 8.10
C GLN A 181 14.42 19.30 9.56
N LYS A 182 14.32 18.01 9.88
CA LYS A 182 14.08 17.49 11.22
C LYS A 182 15.37 17.29 12.04
N GLY A 183 16.54 17.60 11.48
CA GLY A 183 17.82 17.40 12.16
C GLY A 183 18.21 15.93 12.34
N ILE A 184 17.65 15.03 11.54
CA ILE A 184 17.98 13.60 11.59
C ILE A 184 19.27 13.35 10.84
N GLU A 185 20.24 12.72 11.51
CA GLU A 185 21.50 12.30 10.92
C GLU A 185 21.28 11.21 9.87
N LEU A 186 21.88 11.38 8.69
CA LEU A 186 21.70 10.48 7.56
C LEU A 186 22.81 9.42 7.52
N PRO A 187 22.50 8.16 7.21
CA PRO A 187 23.51 7.17 6.87
C PRO A 187 24.39 7.65 5.71
N LYS A 188 25.66 7.24 5.71
CA LYS A 188 26.67 7.62 4.73
C LYS A 188 26.15 7.65 3.29
N LEU A 189 25.48 6.57 2.87
CA LEU A 189 24.95 6.45 1.51
C LEU A 189 23.96 7.58 1.14
N LEU A 190 23.06 7.96 2.06
CA LEU A 190 22.09 9.03 1.84
C LEU A 190 22.71 10.43 1.98
N ALA A 191 23.77 10.56 2.78
CA ALA A 191 24.49 11.81 2.98
C ALA A 191 25.35 12.18 1.76
N GLU A 192 26.03 11.20 1.17
CA GLU A 192 27.04 11.41 0.13
C GLU A 192 26.49 11.22 -1.30
N SER A 193 25.43 10.43 -1.49
CA SER A 193 24.92 10.10 -2.83
C SER A 193 23.59 10.77 -3.13
N ARG A 194 23.56 11.62 -4.17
CA ARG A 194 22.29 12.14 -4.70
C ARG A 194 21.47 11.05 -5.40
N TYR A 195 22.12 10.13 -6.09
CA TYR A 195 21.51 9.11 -6.92
C TYR A 195 21.77 7.71 -6.36
N SER A 196 20.93 6.74 -6.74
CA SER A 196 21.14 5.33 -6.38
C SER A 196 22.55 4.89 -6.83
N PRO A 197 23.37 4.34 -5.92
CA PRO A 197 24.74 3.94 -6.23
C PRO A 197 24.80 2.67 -7.08
N TRP A 198 23.72 1.88 -7.11
CA TRP A 198 23.68 0.59 -7.78
C TRP A 198 23.26 0.72 -9.24
N ASN A 199 24.03 0.07 -10.12
CA ASN A 199 23.81 0.02 -11.55
C ASN A 199 22.72 -0.99 -11.94
N SER A 200 22.38 -1.94 -11.10
CA SER A 200 21.33 -2.92 -11.40
C SER A 200 20.70 -3.51 -10.15
N LYS A 201 19.49 -4.07 -10.33
CA LYS A 201 18.86 -4.92 -9.32
C LYS A 201 19.77 -6.07 -8.88
N SER A 202 20.42 -6.75 -9.83
CA SER A 202 21.31 -7.88 -9.53
C SER A 202 22.44 -7.47 -8.60
N GLU A 203 23.05 -6.31 -8.85
CA GLU A 203 24.11 -5.76 -8.01
C GLU A 203 23.62 -5.48 -6.58
N LEU A 204 22.50 -4.74 -6.43
CA LEU A 204 21.93 -4.45 -5.11
C LEU A 204 21.63 -5.74 -4.35
N MET A 205 20.97 -6.70 -5.00
CA MET A 205 20.58 -7.95 -4.36
C MET A 205 21.78 -8.82 -3.99
N ALA A 206 22.82 -8.86 -4.83
CA ALA A 206 24.05 -9.60 -4.54
C ALA A 206 24.82 -9.00 -3.36
N LYS A 207 24.97 -7.66 -3.31
CA LYS A 207 25.59 -6.96 -2.16
C LYS A 207 24.81 -7.19 -0.88
N LYS A 208 23.48 -7.06 -0.94
CA LYS A 208 22.58 -7.30 0.18
C LYS A 208 22.67 -8.73 0.72
N ALA A 209 22.71 -9.73 -0.16
CA ALA A 209 22.87 -11.14 0.23
C ALA A 209 24.23 -11.44 0.89
N LYS A 210 25.27 -10.66 0.56
CA LYS A 210 26.60 -10.74 1.17
C LYS A 210 26.72 -9.96 2.48
N GLY A 211 25.66 -9.32 2.96
CA GLY A 211 25.68 -8.53 4.20
C GLY A 211 26.43 -7.20 4.08
N ASP A 212 26.41 -6.57 2.90
CA ASP A 212 27.00 -5.24 2.69
C ASP A 212 26.53 -4.23 3.76
N LYS A 213 27.50 -3.63 4.47
CA LYS A 213 27.25 -2.84 5.69
C LYS A 213 26.42 -1.59 5.40
N ASP A 214 26.69 -0.91 4.29
CA ASP A 214 25.95 0.31 3.92
C ASP A 214 24.47 -0.02 3.66
N ILE A 215 24.18 -1.18 3.04
CA ILE A 215 22.80 -1.64 2.83
C ILE A 215 22.12 -2.00 4.16
N GLN A 216 22.82 -2.68 5.07
CA GLN A 216 22.27 -3.00 6.40
C GLN A 216 21.98 -1.73 7.21
N ASP A 217 22.84 -0.71 7.11
CA ASP A 217 22.64 0.58 7.77
C ASP A 217 21.45 1.33 7.20
N LEU A 218 21.24 1.29 5.88
CA LEU A 218 20.02 1.82 5.27
C LEU A 218 18.77 1.11 5.79
N ILE A 219 18.76 -0.22 5.83
CA ILE A 219 17.62 -1.00 6.33
C ILE A 219 17.32 -0.62 7.78
N ALA A 220 18.34 -0.60 8.64
CA ALA A 220 18.20 -0.24 10.04
C ALA A 220 17.71 1.21 10.22
N PHE A 221 18.26 2.14 9.45
CA PHE A 221 17.84 3.54 9.47
C PHE A 221 16.37 3.69 9.11
N PHE A 222 15.93 3.17 7.96
CA PHE A 222 14.53 3.25 7.55
C PHE A 222 13.58 2.51 8.49
N ASP A 223 14.06 1.48 9.19
CA ASP A 223 13.27 0.78 10.18
C ASP A 223 13.10 1.59 11.48
N SER A 224 14.16 2.25 11.93
CA SER A 224 14.16 3.08 13.15
C SER A 224 13.40 4.40 13.00
N THR A 225 13.16 4.84 11.76
CA THR A 225 12.58 6.16 11.42
C THR A 225 11.21 6.05 10.74
N ARG A 226 10.50 4.94 10.95
CA ARG A 226 9.17 4.69 10.36
C ARG A 226 8.17 5.80 10.69
N ASP A 227 8.25 6.35 11.90
CA ASP A 227 7.44 7.47 12.39
C ASP A 227 7.69 8.75 11.58
N ILE A 228 8.95 9.09 11.32
CA ILE A 228 9.30 10.26 10.50
C ILE A 228 8.84 10.08 9.05
N GLN A 229 8.91 8.87 8.51
CA GLN A 229 8.46 8.57 7.14
C GLN A 229 6.94 8.71 6.99
N VAL A 230 6.16 8.20 7.94
CA VAL A 230 4.70 8.38 7.89
C VAL A 230 4.33 9.84 8.11
N MET A 231 5.06 10.59 8.95
CA MET A 231 4.88 12.04 9.09
C MET A 231 5.13 12.78 7.78
N PHE A 232 6.17 12.40 7.03
CA PHE A 232 6.44 12.98 5.71
C PHE A 232 5.28 12.74 4.73
N ILE A 233 4.78 11.50 4.65
CA ILE A 233 3.63 11.16 3.77
C ILE A 233 2.38 11.94 4.19
N TYR A 234 2.17 12.08 5.50
CA TYR A 234 1.06 12.85 6.05
C TYR A 234 1.16 14.35 5.73
N ASP A 235 2.34 14.96 5.92
CA ASP A 235 2.58 16.36 5.56
C ASP A 235 2.42 16.59 4.05
N ARG A 236 2.85 15.63 3.24
CA ARG A 236 2.63 15.64 1.79
C ARG A 236 1.14 15.59 1.44
N LEU A 237 0.33 14.76 2.10
CA LEU A 237 -1.12 14.75 1.92
C LEU A 237 -1.75 16.11 2.23
N LYS A 238 -1.39 16.73 3.37
CA LYS A 238 -1.87 18.06 3.74
C LYS A 238 -1.54 19.11 2.68
N GLY A 239 -0.30 19.12 2.20
CA GLY A 239 0.14 20.03 1.12
C GLY A 239 -0.43 19.71 -0.26
N SER A 240 -1.12 18.57 -0.42
CA SER A 240 -1.69 18.14 -1.71
C SER A 240 -3.13 18.60 -1.91
N LEU A 241 -3.89 18.86 -0.84
CA LEU A 241 -5.31 19.21 -0.95
C LEU A 241 -5.53 20.45 -1.84
N GLY A 242 -4.81 21.55 -1.57
CA GLY A 242 -4.91 22.77 -2.37
C GLY A 242 -4.62 22.52 -3.85
N LYS A 243 -3.52 21.79 -4.14
CA LYS A 243 -3.14 21.42 -5.52
C LYS A 243 -4.21 20.58 -6.20
N MET A 244 -4.82 19.63 -5.49
CA MET A 244 -5.89 18.78 -6.03
C MET A 244 -7.16 19.60 -6.30
N ILE A 245 -7.53 20.53 -5.41
CA ILE A 245 -8.65 21.45 -5.62
C ILE A 245 -8.40 22.34 -6.85
N GLU A 246 -7.21 22.93 -6.97
CA GLU A 246 -6.86 23.76 -8.12
C GLU A 246 -6.94 23.00 -9.44
N ALA A 247 -6.51 21.72 -9.45
CA ALA A 247 -6.53 20.86 -10.63
C ALA A 247 -7.89 20.22 -10.92
N SER A 248 -8.90 20.40 -10.05
CA SER A 248 -10.21 19.75 -10.19
C SER A 248 -11.21 20.62 -10.96
N SER A 249 -12.00 19.99 -11.82
CA SER A 249 -13.15 20.62 -12.46
C SER A 249 -14.36 20.72 -11.53
N ASN A 250 -14.43 19.91 -10.46
CA ASN A 250 -15.47 19.96 -9.45
C ASN A 250 -14.85 20.13 -8.06
N LYS A 251 -14.40 21.36 -7.80
CA LYS A 251 -13.70 21.76 -6.57
C LYS A 251 -14.52 21.49 -5.31
N GLU A 252 -15.82 21.74 -5.38
CA GLU A 252 -16.74 21.54 -4.27
C GLU A 252 -16.88 20.06 -3.92
N ASN A 253 -17.17 19.19 -4.89
CA ASN A 253 -17.23 17.75 -4.65
C ASN A 253 -15.89 17.23 -4.11
N LEU A 254 -14.76 17.63 -4.69
CA LEU A 254 -13.46 17.18 -4.21
C LEU A 254 -13.23 17.54 -2.74
N LYS A 255 -13.52 18.80 -2.38
CA LYS A 255 -13.39 19.26 -0.99
C LYS A 255 -14.33 18.48 -0.06
N ASN A 256 -15.59 18.32 -0.44
CA ASN A 256 -16.58 17.58 0.34
C ASN A 256 -16.17 16.12 0.55
N GLN A 257 -15.67 15.44 -0.48
CA GLN A 257 -15.26 14.04 -0.37
C GLN A 257 -13.96 13.87 0.39
N PHE A 258 -13.04 14.84 0.30
CA PHE A 258 -11.87 14.86 1.16
C PHE A 258 -12.27 15.02 2.63
N GLU A 259 -13.12 15.99 2.95
CA GLU A 259 -13.66 16.23 4.30
C GLU A 259 -14.44 15.03 4.84
N ARG A 260 -15.28 14.42 4.01
CA ARG A 260 -16.01 13.19 4.35
C ARG A 260 -15.08 12.05 4.76
N MET A 261 -13.94 11.90 4.08
CA MET A 261 -12.94 10.89 4.43
C MET A 261 -12.15 11.26 5.69
N VAL A 262 -11.81 12.54 5.90
CA VAL A 262 -11.19 13.00 7.15
C VAL A 262 -12.10 12.75 8.35
N ASN A 263 -13.41 12.99 8.19
CA ASN A 263 -14.43 12.79 9.24
C ASN A 263 -14.91 11.34 9.36
N THR A 264 -14.32 10.42 8.61
CA THR A 264 -14.63 8.99 8.67
C THR A 264 -13.54 8.26 9.46
N PRO A 265 -13.88 7.46 10.49
CA PRO A 265 -12.92 6.57 11.13
C PRO A 265 -12.16 5.74 10.09
N ASN A 266 -10.83 5.70 10.19
CA ASN A 266 -9.91 5.07 9.22
C ASN A 266 -9.84 5.73 7.82
N GLY A 267 -10.64 6.76 7.53
CA GLY A 267 -10.62 7.41 6.23
C GLY A 267 -9.31 8.15 5.96
N LEU A 268 -8.69 8.73 7.00
CA LEU A 268 -7.37 9.36 6.86
C LEU A 268 -6.26 8.38 6.50
N TYR A 269 -6.30 7.13 6.99
CA TYR A 269 -5.38 6.06 6.53
C TYR A 269 -5.55 5.84 5.02
N ALA A 270 -6.78 5.74 4.52
CA ALA A 270 -7.04 5.54 3.10
C ALA A 270 -6.49 6.70 2.25
N LEU A 271 -6.63 7.95 2.71
CA LEU A 271 -6.07 9.13 2.04
C LEU A 271 -4.53 9.10 2.02
N ILE A 272 -3.89 8.83 3.17
CA ILE A 272 -2.42 8.78 3.31
C ILE A 272 -1.87 7.65 2.42
N ASP A 273 -2.42 6.44 2.55
CA ASP A 273 -1.95 5.27 1.81
C ASP A 273 -2.15 5.46 0.31
N TYR A 274 -3.29 6.01 -0.15
CA TYR A 274 -3.51 6.17 -1.59
C TYR A 274 -2.60 7.24 -2.22
N VAL A 275 -2.32 8.33 -1.50
CA VAL A 275 -1.33 9.34 -1.96
C VAL A 275 0.08 8.77 -1.98
N ASN A 276 0.44 7.92 -1.02
CA ASN A 276 1.68 7.15 -1.09
C ASN A 276 1.66 6.26 -2.32
N PHE A 277 0.66 5.39 -2.42
CA PHE A 277 0.51 4.37 -3.44
C PHE A 277 0.47 4.89 -4.88
N LYS A 278 -0.47 5.79 -5.22
CA LYS A 278 -0.69 6.27 -6.60
C LYS A 278 -0.45 7.77 -6.80
N GLY A 279 -0.15 8.50 -5.74
CA GLY A 279 0.08 9.94 -5.83
C GLY A 279 -1.21 10.75 -5.91
N GLU A 280 -1.05 12.02 -6.27
CA GLU A 280 -2.09 13.05 -6.12
C GLU A 280 -3.02 13.13 -7.33
N GLY A 281 -2.53 12.83 -8.53
CA GLY A 281 -3.32 12.87 -9.76
C GLY A 281 -3.51 14.28 -10.34
N LEU A 282 -2.52 15.15 -10.18
CA LEU A 282 -2.59 16.56 -10.60
C LEU A 282 -2.62 16.76 -12.12
N LYS A 283 -1.93 15.89 -12.87
CA LYS A 283 -1.84 15.99 -14.34
C LYS A 283 -2.04 14.61 -14.97
N GLY A 284 -2.61 14.63 -16.19
CA GLY A 284 -2.70 13.43 -17.03
C GLY A 284 -1.33 12.95 -17.46
N VAL A 285 -1.23 11.67 -17.81
CA VAL A 285 0.01 11.09 -18.35
C VAL A 285 -0.18 10.80 -19.83
N SER A 286 0.68 11.39 -20.68
CA SER A 286 0.54 11.36 -22.14
C SER A 286 0.48 9.93 -22.71
N SER A 287 1.35 9.03 -22.23
CA SER A 287 1.36 7.63 -22.64
C SER A 287 0.14 6.82 -22.16
N TYR A 288 -0.74 7.43 -21.36
CA TYR A 288 -1.99 6.84 -20.85
C TYR A 288 -3.21 7.64 -21.31
N ASN A 289 -3.21 8.10 -22.57
CA ASN A 289 -4.28 8.92 -23.15
C ASN A 289 -4.60 10.19 -22.33
N ASN A 290 -3.57 10.78 -21.72
CA ASN A 290 -3.69 11.94 -20.82
C ASN A 290 -4.63 11.71 -19.62
N ILE A 291 -4.84 10.46 -19.20
CA ILE A 291 -5.61 10.13 -18.00
C ILE A 291 -4.71 10.12 -16.76
N ALA A 292 -5.24 10.63 -15.65
CA ALA A 292 -4.64 10.55 -14.31
C ALA A 292 -5.34 9.49 -13.46
N TRP A 293 -4.70 9.04 -12.38
CA TRP A 293 -5.21 7.97 -11.49
C TRP A 293 -4.80 8.12 -10.03
N GLY A 294 -4.50 9.35 -9.59
CA GLY A 294 -4.17 9.65 -8.20
C GLY A 294 -5.39 9.90 -7.33
N LEU A 295 -5.15 10.30 -6.08
CA LEU A 295 -6.19 10.54 -5.07
C LEU A 295 -7.28 11.49 -5.58
N ARG A 296 -6.93 12.53 -6.36
CA ARG A 296 -7.91 13.45 -6.96
C ARG A 296 -9.01 12.71 -7.72
N GLN A 297 -8.65 11.75 -8.58
CA GLN A 297 -9.63 11.03 -9.39
C GLN A 297 -10.54 10.14 -8.55
N VAL A 298 -10.01 9.57 -7.47
CA VAL A 298 -10.79 8.76 -6.53
C VAL A 298 -11.86 9.62 -5.85
N LEU A 299 -11.47 10.78 -5.34
CA LEU A 299 -12.38 11.72 -4.67
C LEU A 299 -13.40 12.31 -5.64
N GLU A 300 -13.00 12.69 -6.85
CA GLU A 300 -13.90 13.22 -7.89
C GLU A 300 -14.98 12.23 -8.32
N ASN A 301 -14.68 10.93 -8.27
CA ASN A 301 -15.62 9.88 -8.67
C ASN A 301 -16.56 9.44 -7.53
N MET A 302 -16.30 9.85 -6.28
CA MET A 302 -17.23 9.65 -5.16
C MET A 302 -18.37 10.68 -5.21
N LYS A 303 -19.57 10.27 -4.81
CA LYS A 303 -20.82 11.06 -4.84
C LYS A 303 -21.66 10.96 -3.57
N GLY A 304 -21.40 9.99 -2.69
CA GLY A 304 -22.14 9.83 -1.45
C GLY A 304 -21.86 10.93 -0.43
N THR A 305 -22.69 10.99 0.62
CA THR A 305 -22.63 12.01 1.68
C THR A 305 -22.43 11.41 3.07
N ALA A 306 -22.87 10.17 3.31
CA ALA A 306 -22.76 9.51 4.60
C ALA A 306 -21.29 9.19 4.96
N THR A 307 -20.86 9.51 6.17
CA THR A 307 -19.53 9.15 6.72
C THR A 307 -19.51 7.69 7.21
N GLY A 308 -18.34 7.23 7.67
CA GLY A 308 -18.18 5.90 8.25
C GLY A 308 -17.97 4.82 7.19
N GLN A 309 -18.47 3.61 7.45
CA GLN A 309 -18.19 2.44 6.61
C GLN A 309 -18.63 2.62 5.15
N SER A 310 -19.74 3.32 4.91
CA SER A 310 -20.23 3.59 3.56
C SER A 310 -19.25 4.45 2.75
N ALA A 311 -18.62 5.45 3.39
CA ALA A 311 -17.58 6.26 2.77
C ALA A 311 -16.34 5.44 2.42
N LEU A 312 -15.89 4.54 3.31
CA LEU A 312 -14.75 3.66 3.05
C LEU A 312 -15.02 2.68 1.89
N VAL A 313 -16.23 2.11 1.84
CA VAL A 313 -16.65 1.21 0.75
C VAL A 313 -16.66 1.95 -0.57
N GLU A 314 -17.24 3.16 -0.60
CA GLU A 314 -17.29 3.97 -1.80
C GLU A 314 -15.90 4.42 -2.26
N PHE A 315 -15.03 4.86 -1.33
CA PHE A 315 -13.66 5.21 -1.63
C PHE A 315 -12.88 4.03 -2.24
N SER A 316 -13.00 2.84 -1.64
CA SER A 316 -12.38 1.61 -2.17
C SER A 316 -12.90 1.26 -3.57
N ASN A 317 -14.22 1.32 -3.81
CA ASN A 317 -14.79 1.07 -5.13
C ASN A 317 -14.37 2.12 -6.17
N SER A 318 -14.32 3.39 -5.76
CA SER A 318 -13.84 4.48 -6.61
C SER A 318 -12.36 4.30 -6.98
N ALA A 319 -11.53 3.90 -6.02
CA ALA A 319 -10.14 3.55 -6.25
C ALA A 319 -9.99 2.40 -7.25
N LYS A 320 -10.78 1.34 -7.12
CA LYS A 320 -10.80 0.21 -8.08
C LYS A 320 -11.15 0.68 -9.50
N TYR A 321 -12.21 1.48 -9.63
CA TYR A 321 -12.62 2.04 -10.92
C TYR A 321 -11.51 2.87 -11.58
N VAL A 322 -10.86 3.75 -10.82
CA VAL A 322 -9.75 4.58 -11.30
C VAL A 322 -8.56 3.73 -11.75
N LEU A 323 -8.23 2.69 -11.00
CA LEU A 323 -7.14 1.76 -11.33
C LEU A 323 -7.44 0.92 -12.59
N GLU A 324 -8.67 0.44 -12.74
CA GLU A 324 -9.10 -0.28 -13.94
C GLU A 324 -9.05 0.64 -15.18
N ARG A 325 -9.54 1.87 -15.03
CA ARG A 325 -9.46 2.89 -16.08
C ARG A 325 -8.02 3.17 -16.47
N ARG A 326 -7.08 3.24 -15.52
CA ARG A 326 -5.65 3.35 -15.83
C ARG A 326 -5.17 2.17 -16.69
N VAL A 327 -5.44 0.93 -16.26
CA VAL A 327 -5.01 -0.28 -16.99
C VAL A 327 -5.56 -0.30 -18.41
N LYS A 328 -6.82 0.10 -18.60
CA LYS A 328 -7.46 0.19 -19.93
C LYS A 328 -6.75 1.19 -20.86
N ASN A 329 -6.17 2.24 -20.30
CA ASN A 329 -5.47 3.29 -21.06
C ASN A 329 -3.96 3.07 -21.13
N ALA A 330 -3.44 1.98 -20.58
CA ALA A 330 -2.00 1.78 -20.47
C ALA A 330 -1.35 1.39 -21.82
N PRO A 331 -0.11 1.82 -22.09
CA PRO A 331 0.58 1.52 -23.34
C PRO A 331 1.04 0.05 -23.44
N ARG A 332 0.93 -0.71 -22.34
CA ARG A 332 1.30 -2.12 -22.24
C ARG A 332 0.26 -2.86 -21.39
N ASN A 333 0.27 -4.18 -21.43
CA ASN A 333 -0.65 -4.98 -20.61
C ASN A 333 -0.27 -4.91 -19.12
N GLU A 334 -1.05 -4.14 -18.36
CA GLU A 334 -0.87 -3.91 -16.92
C GLU A 334 -1.82 -4.75 -16.05
N LYS A 335 -2.68 -5.60 -16.64
CA LYS A 335 -3.73 -6.36 -15.92
C LYS A 335 -3.19 -7.21 -14.77
N ARG A 336 -1.95 -7.70 -14.90
CA ARG A 336 -1.30 -8.55 -13.88
C ARG A 336 -1.16 -7.90 -12.50
N TRP A 337 -1.21 -6.56 -12.41
CA TRP A 337 -1.09 -5.84 -11.14
C TRP A 337 -2.43 -5.52 -10.49
N LEU A 338 -3.51 -5.54 -11.27
CA LEU A 338 -4.82 -5.04 -10.85
C LEU A 338 -5.35 -5.78 -9.61
N GLN A 339 -5.19 -7.10 -9.57
CA GLN A 339 -5.62 -7.89 -8.41
C GLN A 339 -4.89 -7.49 -7.12
N GLY A 340 -3.57 -7.25 -7.20
CA GLY A 340 -2.79 -6.79 -6.04
C GLY A 340 -3.23 -5.42 -5.56
N TRP A 341 -3.55 -4.52 -6.50
CA TRP A 341 -4.07 -3.19 -6.15
C TRP A 341 -5.46 -3.26 -5.54
N TYR A 342 -6.33 -4.15 -6.03
CA TYR A 342 -7.66 -4.40 -5.46
C TYR A 342 -7.56 -4.89 -4.02
N ASN A 343 -6.71 -5.88 -3.76
CA ASN A 343 -6.48 -6.40 -2.42
C ASN A 343 -6.03 -5.27 -1.47
N ARG A 344 -5.13 -4.39 -1.90
CA ARG A 344 -4.67 -3.23 -1.11
C ARG A 344 -5.82 -2.27 -0.79
N VAL A 345 -6.56 -1.80 -1.79
CA VAL A 345 -7.64 -0.82 -1.57
C VAL A 345 -8.85 -1.42 -0.87
N ASP A 346 -9.00 -2.75 -0.88
CA ASP A 346 -10.01 -3.44 -0.07
C ASP A 346 -9.70 -3.35 1.43
N THR A 347 -8.43 -3.23 1.82
CA THR A 347 -8.05 -3.08 3.23
C THR A 347 -8.55 -1.79 3.86
N TYR A 348 -8.87 -0.75 3.07
CA TYR A 348 -9.38 0.51 3.59
C TYR A 348 -10.73 0.35 4.31
N LYS A 349 -11.49 -0.69 3.97
CA LYS A 349 -12.79 -0.99 4.55
C LYS A 349 -12.72 -1.78 5.86
N THR A 350 -11.58 -2.42 6.14
CA THR A 350 -11.47 -3.42 7.22
C THR A 350 -10.36 -3.10 8.21
N PHE A 351 -9.49 -2.15 7.89
CA PHE A 351 -8.44 -1.71 8.80
C PHE A 351 -9.04 -0.97 9.99
N GLU A 352 -8.62 -1.33 11.21
CA GLU A 352 -8.98 -0.64 12.45
C GLU A 352 -7.73 0.04 13.03
N ILE A 353 -7.72 1.37 13.03
CA ILE A 353 -6.65 2.14 13.67
C ILE A 353 -6.64 1.84 15.18
N GLY A 354 -5.46 1.55 15.74
CA GLY A 354 -5.26 1.36 17.18
C GLY A 354 -5.41 -0.08 17.68
N LYS A 355 -5.81 -1.03 16.84
CA LYS A 355 -5.65 -2.47 17.12
C LYS A 355 -4.36 -2.96 16.46
N ALA A 356 -3.37 -3.32 17.27
CA ALA A 356 -2.23 -4.10 16.79
C ALA A 356 -2.73 -5.52 16.47
N TYR A 357 -2.31 -6.07 15.32
CA TYR A 357 -2.49 -7.49 15.01
C TYR A 357 -1.41 -8.32 15.68
#